data_AF-A0A2E5KV54-F1
#
_entry.id   AF-A0A2E5KV54-F1
#
_cell.length_a   1.000
_cell.length_b   1.000
_cell.length_c   1.000
_cell.angle_alpha   90.00
_cell.angle_beta   90.00
_cell.angle_gamma   90.00
#
_symmetry.space_group_name_H-M   'P 1'
#
loop_
_entity.id
_entity.type
_entity.pdbx_description
1 polymer ?
#
loop_
_entity_poly.entity_id
_entity_poly.type
_entity_poly.pdbx_seq_one_letter_code
_entity_poly.pdbx_strand_id
1 'polypeptide(L)'
;MVERMARLQGKVALITGAAGVIGGAIARRFVEEGCQVVIADINDGRGEALATELGETCTYVHNDHLDEDSNVAAVDLAVDSFGGLDILVNNAGAPYAGLIEDAEAAAVQHNFDVNLVGPLRMTKAAIPALRVRSRETGKTAAILYTSSSQGINARPLMAACTAAKHGVHGMTRSVALELAADNIRVN
;
A
#
# COMPACT_ATOMS: atom_id res chain seq x y z
N MET A 1 -10.56 12.20 31.79
CA MET A 1 -10.06 11.98 30.43
C MET A 1 -10.21 10.51 30.12
N VAL A 2 -11.02 10.13 29.14
CA VAL A 2 -11.08 8.72 28.70
C VAL A 2 -9.83 8.47 27.87
N GLU A 3 -8.95 7.57 28.32
CA GLU A 3 -7.85 7.08 27.47
C GLU A 3 -8.45 6.50 26.20
N ARG A 4 -8.17 7.13 25.06
CA ARG A 4 -8.61 6.65 23.77
C ARG A 4 -7.78 5.40 23.46
N MET A 5 -8.40 4.22 23.52
CA MET A 5 -7.74 2.98 23.12
C MET A 5 -7.18 3.11 21.70
N ALA A 6 -5.90 2.78 21.56
CA ALA A 6 -5.18 2.77 20.29
C ALA A 6 -5.85 1.77 19.33
N ARG A 7 -6.28 2.24 18.15
CA ARG A 7 -7.17 1.48 17.24
C ARG A 7 -6.45 0.34 16.52
N LEU A 8 -5.13 0.39 16.42
CA LEU A 8 -4.29 -0.54 15.67
C LEU A 8 -3.30 -1.28 16.58
N GLN A 9 -3.56 -1.30 17.89
CA GLN A 9 -2.67 -1.94 18.86
C GLN A 9 -2.33 -3.38 18.46
N GLY A 10 -1.03 -3.65 18.26
CA GLY A 10 -0.51 -4.98 17.92
C GLY A 10 -0.82 -5.45 16.50
N LYS A 11 -1.26 -4.55 15.62
CA LYS A 11 -1.38 -4.80 14.18
C LYS A 11 -0.03 -4.60 13.50
N VAL A 12 0.21 -5.35 12.42
CA VAL A 12 1.36 -5.15 11.52
C VAL A 12 0.87 -4.59 10.18
N ALA A 13 1.46 -3.49 9.73
CA ALA A 13 1.13 -2.87 8.46
C ALA A 13 2.34 -2.79 7.53
N LEU A 14 2.14 -3.06 6.24
CA LEU A 14 3.08 -2.79 5.16
C LEU A 14 2.53 -1.64 4.31
N ILE A 15 3.30 -0.57 4.14
CA ILE A 15 2.86 0.64 3.43
C ILE A 15 3.83 0.91 2.27
N THR A 16 3.36 0.79 1.04
CA THR A 16 4.14 1.15 -0.16
C THR A 16 4.09 2.67 -0.40
N GLY A 17 5.18 3.25 -0.92
CA GLY A 17 5.27 4.71 -1.09
C GLY A 17 5.23 5.45 0.24
N ALA A 18 5.70 4.80 1.32
CA ALA A 18 5.63 5.33 2.68
C ALA A 18 6.55 6.52 2.93
N ALA A 19 7.58 6.72 2.11
CA ALA A 19 8.46 7.88 2.21
C ALA A 19 7.85 9.15 1.53
N GLY A 20 6.69 9.00 0.87
CA GLY A 20 5.90 10.10 0.32
C GLY A 20 5.03 10.82 1.36
N VAL A 21 4.36 11.90 0.93
CA VAL A 21 3.54 12.75 1.83
C VAL A 21 2.39 11.98 2.49
N ILE A 22 1.57 11.32 1.69
CA ILE A 22 0.40 10.56 2.19
C ILE A 22 0.87 9.30 2.91
N GLY A 23 1.79 8.54 2.32
CA GLY A 23 2.31 7.31 2.91
C GLY A 23 2.97 7.55 4.27
N GLY A 24 3.77 8.62 4.40
CA GLY A 24 4.43 8.97 5.65
C GLY A 24 3.44 9.44 6.72
N ALA A 25 2.38 10.15 6.32
CA ALA A 25 1.30 10.50 7.23
C ALA A 25 0.51 9.27 7.71
N ILE A 26 0.28 8.28 6.85
CA ILE A 26 -0.34 7.00 7.22
C ILE A 26 0.57 6.25 8.21
N ALA A 27 1.86 6.13 7.91
CA ALA A 27 2.83 5.44 8.77
C ALA A 27 2.87 6.05 10.18
N ARG A 28 3.02 7.38 10.28
CA ARG A 28 2.96 8.13 11.54
C ARG A 28 1.69 7.84 12.31
N ARG A 29 0.54 7.96 11.64
CA ARG A 29 -0.74 7.76 12.29
C ARG A 29 -0.95 6.31 12.73
N PHE A 30 -0.41 5.34 11.99
CA PHE A 30 -0.49 3.93 12.35
C PHE A 30 0.33 3.64 13.59
N VAL A 31 1.56 4.16 13.68
CA VAL A 31 2.41 4.08 14.87
C VAL A 31 1.76 4.73 16.08
N GLU A 32 1.20 5.94 15.94
CA GLU A 32 0.45 6.63 16.99
C GLU A 32 -0.74 5.81 17.53
N GLU A 33 -1.31 4.93 16.69
CA GLU A 33 -2.42 4.05 17.04
C GLU A 33 -1.94 2.63 17.42
N GLY A 34 -0.65 2.45 17.71
CA GLY A 34 -0.06 1.22 18.28
C GLY A 34 0.28 0.13 17.25
N CYS A 35 0.38 0.49 15.97
CA CYS A 35 0.73 -0.42 14.89
C CYS A 35 2.25 -0.55 14.76
N GLN A 36 2.72 -1.75 14.42
CA GLN A 36 4.05 -1.97 13.87
C GLN A 36 3.99 -1.75 12.35
N VAL A 37 4.96 -1.05 11.78
CA VAL A 37 4.90 -0.60 10.38
C VAL A 37 6.18 -0.94 9.61
N VAL A 38 6.01 -1.62 8.49
CA VAL A 38 7.05 -1.74 7.45
C VAL A 38 6.86 -0.59 6.45
N ILE A 39 7.88 0.27 6.39
CA ILE A 39 8.00 1.37 5.44
C ILE A 39 8.62 0.79 4.17
N ALA A 40 7.83 0.68 3.11
CA ALA A 40 8.28 0.21 1.80
C ALA A 40 8.31 1.39 0.82
N ASP A 41 9.48 1.67 0.26
CA ASP A 41 9.66 2.75 -0.70
C ASP A 41 10.91 2.51 -1.57
N ILE A 42 10.94 3.08 -2.78
CA ILE A 42 12.12 3.08 -3.65
C ILE A 42 13.17 4.13 -3.23
N ASN A 43 12.78 5.08 -2.38
CA ASN A 43 13.66 6.13 -1.88
C ASN A 43 14.29 5.75 -0.54
N ASP A 44 15.45 5.11 -0.58
CA ASP A 44 16.19 4.63 0.60
C ASP A 44 16.38 5.72 1.65
N GLY A 45 16.95 6.86 1.25
CA GLY A 45 17.28 7.93 2.19
C GLY A 45 16.08 8.50 2.93
N ARG A 46 14.92 8.66 2.27
CA ARG A 46 13.71 9.14 2.94
C ARG A 46 13.01 8.03 3.74
N GLY A 47 13.05 6.80 3.26
CA GLY A 47 12.49 5.64 3.95
C GLY A 47 13.21 5.35 5.26
N GLU A 48 14.54 5.30 5.23
CA GLU A 48 15.39 5.13 6.42
C GLU A 48 15.24 6.28 7.41
N ALA A 49 15.15 7.52 6.92
CA ALA A 49 14.93 8.68 7.78
C ALA A 49 13.57 8.59 8.50
N LEU A 50 12.51 8.18 7.80
CA LEU A 50 11.19 7.99 8.42
C LEU A 50 11.19 6.83 9.43
N ALA A 51 11.85 5.71 9.13
CA ALA A 51 11.97 4.59 10.06
C ALA A 51 12.72 5.00 11.34
N THR A 52 13.81 5.74 11.19
CA THR A 52 14.59 6.29 12.31
C THR A 52 13.74 7.23 13.16
N GLU A 53 12.93 8.08 12.52
CA GLU A 53 12.04 9.00 13.22
C GLU A 53 10.94 8.29 14.02
N LEU A 54 10.40 7.19 13.50
CA LEU A 54 9.30 6.44 14.13
C LEU A 54 9.79 5.38 15.14
N GLY A 55 11.08 5.08 15.17
CA GLY A 55 11.72 4.22 16.17
C GLY A 55 11.39 2.73 16.02
N GLU A 56 11.48 1.98 17.12
CA GLU A 56 11.46 0.51 17.15
C GLU A 56 10.16 -0.15 16.65
N THR A 57 9.09 0.63 16.50
CA THR A 57 7.82 0.14 15.93
C THR A 57 7.82 0.17 14.40
N CYS A 58 8.92 0.61 13.78
CA CYS A 58 9.07 0.68 12.33
C CYS A 58 10.34 0.00 11.84
N THR A 59 10.26 -0.54 10.63
CA THR A 59 11.44 -0.97 9.86
C THR A 59 11.30 -0.52 8.41
N TYR A 60 12.41 -0.38 7.71
CA TYR A 60 12.46 0.05 6.32
C TYR A 60 12.87 -1.09 5.39
N VAL A 61 12.32 -1.09 4.18
CA VAL A 61 12.77 -1.94 3.07
C VAL A 61 12.72 -1.18 1.76
N HIS A 62 13.78 -1.34 0.96
CA HIS A 62 13.74 -0.94 -0.44
C HIS A 62 12.70 -1.78 -1.16
N ASN A 63 11.68 -1.13 -1.71
CA ASN A 63 10.62 -1.83 -2.44
C ASN A 63 10.22 -1.06 -3.70
N ASP A 64 10.64 -1.59 -4.85
CA ASP A 64 9.95 -1.35 -6.11
C ASP A 64 8.82 -2.38 -6.26
N HIS A 65 7.58 -1.92 -6.17
CA HIS A 65 6.42 -2.80 -6.29
C HIS A 65 6.16 -3.34 -7.70
N LEU A 66 6.95 -2.92 -8.70
CA LEU A 66 6.96 -3.51 -10.03
C LEU A 66 7.80 -4.78 -10.07
N ASP A 67 8.72 -4.98 -9.14
CA ASP A 67 9.52 -6.19 -9.03
C ASP A 67 8.86 -7.21 -8.08
N GLU A 68 8.66 -8.44 -8.55
CA GLU A 68 7.98 -9.49 -7.76
C GLU A 68 8.84 -9.93 -6.57
N ASP A 69 10.16 -10.00 -6.72
CA ASP A 69 11.07 -10.43 -5.65
C ASP A 69 11.14 -9.37 -4.54
N SER A 70 11.25 -8.10 -4.93
CA SER A 70 11.11 -6.94 -4.04
C SER A 70 9.80 -6.95 -3.24
N ASN A 71 8.67 -7.32 -3.86
CA ASN A 71 7.38 -7.42 -3.16
C ASN A 71 7.36 -8.55 -2.13
N VAL A 72 7.91 -9.72 -2.47
CA VAL A 72 8.02 -10.85 -1.54
C VAL A 72 8.91 -10.49 -0.36
N ALA A 73 10.08 -9.90 -0.61
CA ALA A 73 11.01 -9.46 0.44
C ALA A 73 10.38 -8.46 1.42
N ALA A 74 9.53 -7.55 0.92
CA ALA A 74 8.82 -6.59 1.77
C ALA A 74 7.78 -7.26 2.68
N VAL A 75 7.09 -8.32 2.21
CA VAL A 75 6.16 -9.12 3.01
C VAL A 75 6.92 -9.96 4.03
N ASP A 76 7.99 -10.62 3.61
CA ASP A 76 8.82 -11.45 4.48
C ASP A 76 9.40 -10.62 5.63
N LEU A 77 9.86 -9.39 5.36
CA LEU A 77 10.34 -8.51 6.41
C LEU A 77 9.26 -8.20 7.48
N ALA A 78 8.00 -8.04 7.07
CA ALA A 78 6.90 -7.85 8.03
C ALA A 78 6.69 -9.08 8.91
N VAL A 79 6.77 -10.27 8.31
CA VAL A 79 6.66 -11.55 9.02
C VAL A 79 7.83 -11.74 9.98
N ASP A 80 9.06 -11.52 9.53
CA ASP A 80 10.27 -11.74 10.31
C ASP A 80 10.43 -10.73 11.45
N SER A 81 10.10 -9.46 11.20
CA SER A 81 10.27 -8.40 12.19
C SER A 81 9.14 -8.36 13.22
N PHE A 82 7.90 -8.67 12.81
CA PHE A 82 6.70 -8.39 13.60
C PHE A 82 5.74 -9.58 13.72
N GLY A 83 6.08 -10.73 13.14
CA GLY A 83 5.34 -11.98 13.30
C GLY A 83 4.06 -12.09 12.45
N GLY A 84 3.90 -11.26 11.41
CA GLY A 84 2.82 -11.42 10.44
C GLY A 84 2.48 -10.14 9.68
N LEU A 85 1.36 -10.17 8.94
CA LEU A 85 0.84 -9.01 8.21
C LEU A 85 -0.66 -8.87 8.40
N ASP A 86 -1.11 -7.78 9.02
CA ASP A 86 -2.54 -7.50 9.22
C ASP A 86 -3.11 -6.52 8.19
N ILE A 87 -2.28 -5.59 7.70
CA ILE A 87 -2.72 -4.47 6.84
C ILE A 87 -1.73 -4.25 5.71
N LEU A 88 -2.19 -4.29 4.46
CA LEU A 88 -1.45 -3.78 3.31
C LEU A 88 -2.03 -2.43 2.89
N VAL A 89 -1.16 -1.44 2.67
CA VAL A 89 -1.52 -0.14 2.09
C VAL A 89 -0.76 0.03 0.77
N ASN A 90 -1.49 -0.11 -0.34
CA ASN A 90 -1.04 0.19 -1.69
C ASN A 90 -1.14 1.71 -1.93
N ASN A 91 -0.11 2.45 -1.52
CA ASN A 91 -0.07 3.90 -1.62
C ASN A 91 0.97 4.43 -2.64
N ALA A 92 1.96 3.64 -3.05
CA ALA A 92 2.89 4.03 -4.10
C ALA A 92 2.16 4.46 -5.39
N GLY A 93 2.65 5.53 -6.03
CA GLY A 93 1.99 6.16 -7.17
C GLY A 93 2.89 7.15 -7.89
N ALA A 94 2.81 7.17 -9.22
CA ALA A 94 3.52 8.10 -10.10
C ALA A 94 2.54 8.60 -11.19
N PRO A 95 1.67 9.58 -10.88
CA PRO A 95 0.63 9.99 -11.81
C PRO A 95 1.21 10.75 -13.00
N TYR A 96 0.80 10.40 -14.22
CA TYR A 96 1.07 11.21 -15.39
C TYR A 96 0.07 12.37 -15.53
N ALA A 97 0.59 13.57 -15.81
CA ALA A 97 -0.19 14.76 -16.11
C ALA A 97 0.29 15.38 -17.43
N GLY A 98 -0.60 15.48 -18.41
CA GLY A 98 -0.32 16.00 -19.75
C GLY A 98 -1.48 15.76 -20.72
N LEU A 99 -1.44 16.46 -21.85
CA LEU A 99 -2.30 16.16 -22.99
C LEU A 99 -1.95 14.77 -23.54
N ILE A 100 -2.96 14.02 -23.99
CA ILE A 100 -2.73 12.62 -24.39
C ILE A 100 -2.07 12.54 -25.77
N GLU A 101 -2.34 13.53 -26.63
CA GLU A 101 -1.71 13.70 -27.94
C GLU A 101 -0.21 14.02 -27.85
N ASP A 102 0.25 14.57 -26.72
CA ASP A 102 1.65 14.93 -26.47
C ASP A 102 2.38 13.90 -25.59
N ALA A 103 1.69 12.84 -25.17
CA ALA A 103 2.21 11.93 -24.17
C ALA A 103 3.17 10.90 -24.77
N GLU A 104 4.38 10.83 -24.23
CA GLU A 104 5.32 9.75 -24.53
C GLU A 104 4.73 8.41 -24.06
N ALA A 105 4.74 7.40 -24.95
CA ALA A 105 4.17 6.08 -24.66
C ALA A 105 4.77 5.45 -23.40
N ALA A 106 6.08 5.64 -23.17
CA ALA A 106 6.77 5.15 -21.98
C ALA A 106 6.26 5.81 -20.69
N ALA A 107 5.92 7.09 -20.71
CA ALA A 107 5.39 7.80 -19.54
C ALA A 107 3.96 7.33 -19.21
N VAL A 108 3.14 7.10 -20.25
CA VAL A 108 1.79 6.53 -20.09
C VAL A 108 1.87 5.11 -19.54
N GLN A 109 2.77 4.27 -20.08
CA GLN A 109 2.97 2.91 -19.61
C GLN A 109 3.44 2.90 -18.15
N HIS A 110 4.44 3.71 -17.80
CA HIS A 110 4.93 3.83 -16.43
C HIS A 110 3.82 4.26 -15.44
N ASN A 111 2.92 5.17 -15.86
CA ASN A 111 1.75 5.51 -15.05
C ASN A 111 0.86 4.29 -14.77
N PHE A 112 0.57 3.46 -15.77
CA PHE A 112 -0.22 2.24 -15.55
C PHE A 112 0.53 1.22 -14.71
N ASP A 113 1.81 1.05 -14.95
CA ASP A 113 2.65 0.12 -14.20
C ASP A 113 2.61 0.48 -12.73
N VAL A 114 2.98 1.70 -12.35
CA VAL A 114 3.05 2.12 -10.94
C VAL A 114 1.68 2.25 -10.29
N ASN A 115 0.68 2.82 -10.98
CA ASN A 115 -0.60 3.15 -10.33
C ASN A 115 -1.65 2.04 -10.38
N LEU A 116 -1.44 0.98 -11.17
CA LEU A 116 -2.40 -0.12 -11.34
C LEU A 116 -1.73 -1.50 -11.24
N VAL A 117 -0.66 -1.76 -12.00
CA VAL A 117 -0.01 -3.09 -12.01
C VAL A 117 0.78 -3.35 -10.72
N GLY A 118 1.52 -2.39 -10.21
CA GLY A 118 2.29 -2.49 -8.96
C GLY A 118 1.41 -2.88 -7.77
N PRO A 119 0.28 -2.18 -7.52
CA PRO A 119 -0.67 -2.58 -6.49
C PRO A 119 -1.21 -4.01 -6.64
N LEU A 120 -1.46 -4.49 -7.87
CA LEU A 120 -1.85 -5.89 -8.12
C LEU A 120 -0.74 -6.87 -7.71
N ARG A 121 0.52 -6.58 -8.08
CA ARG A 121 1.69 -7.42 -7.76
C ARG A 121 1.95 -7.47 -6.25
N MET A 122 1.94 -6.32 -5.59
CA MET A 122 2.08 -6.24 -4.13
C MET A 122 0.95 -6.97 -3.41
N THR A 123 -0.30 -6.83 -3.87
CA THR A 123 -1.44 -7.57 -3.32
C THR A 123 -1.30 -9.08 -3.50
N LYS A 124 -0.89 -9.55 -4.68
CA LYS A 124 -0.59 -10.97 -4.93
C LYS A 124 0.43 -11.51 -3.92
N ALA A 125 1.52 -10.78 -3.67
CA ALA A 125 2.56 -11.18 -2.72
C ALA A 125 2.06 -11.19 -1.27
N ALA A 126 1.19 -10.24 -0.87
CA ALA A 126 0.73 -10.09 0.51
C ALA A 126 -0.38 -11.08 0.92
N ILE A 127 -1.19 -11.57 -0.02
CA ILE A 127 -2.37 -12.43 0.27
C ILE A 127 -2.02 -13.65 1.15
N PRO A 128 -0.95 -14.43 0.89
CA PRO A 128 -0.60 -15.56 1.74
C PRO A 128 -0.38 -15.16 3.21
N ALA A 129 0.39 -14.11 3.48
CA ALA A 129 0.66 -13.63 4.83
C ALA A 129 -0.60 -13.08 5.53
N LEU A 130 -1.43 -12.33 4.80
CA LEU A 130 -2.72 -11.82 5.31
C LEU A 130 -3.67 -12.96 5.69
N ARG A 131 -3.73 -14.02 4.88
CA ARG A 131 -4.55 -15.23 5.16
C ARG A 131 -4.07 -15.95 6.42
N VAL A 132 -2.76 -16.16 6.54
CA VAL A 132 -2.16 -16.78 7.73
C VAL A 132 -2.53 -15.96 8.97
N ARG A 133 -2.27 -14.64 8.93
CA ARG A 133 -2.53 -13.74 10.05
C ARG A 133 -4.01 -13.69 10.44
N SER A 134 -4.91 -13.64 9.46
CA SER A 134 -6.36 -13.60 9.74
C SER A 134 -6.84 -14.89 10.40
N ARG A 135 -6.34 -16.05 9.95
CA ARG A 135 -6.68 -17.36 10.55
C ARG A 135 -6.11 -17.52 11.96
N GLU A 136 -4.87 -17.14 12.18
CA GLU A 136 -4.19 -17.25 13.48
C GLU A 136 -4.83 -16.36 14.55
N THR A 137 -5.16 -15.12 14.18
CA THR A 137 -5.69 -14.13 15.13
C THR A 137 -7.21 -14.19 15.27
N GLY A 138 -7.91 -14.82 14.32
CA GLY A 138 -9.37 -14.73 14.17
C GLY A 138 -9.87 -13.31 13.86
N LYS A 139 -8.96 -12.36 13.59
CA LYS A 139 -9.27 -10.95 13.32
C LYS A 139 -9.25 -10.68 11.82
N THR A 140 -10.04 -9.71 11.41
CA THR A 140 -10.08 -9.25 10.03
C THR A 140 -8.76 -8.58 9.63
N ALA A 141 -8.21 -8.98 8.49
CA ALA A 141 -7.09 -8.30 7.83
C ALA A 141 -7.60 -7.29 6.79
N ALA A 142 -6.76 -6.38 6.32
CA ALA A 142 -7.17 -5.33 5.39
C ALA A 142 -6.15 -5.07 4.27
N ILE A 143 -6.65 -4.83 3.06
CA ILE A 143 -5.91 -4.25 1.95
C ILE A 143 -6.57 -2.90 1.64
N LEU A 144 -5.76 -1.85 1.57
CA LEU A 144 -6.19 -0.48 1.28
C LEU A 144 -5.48 0.00 0.01
N TYR A 145 -6.23 0.51 -0.97
CA TYR A 145 -5.71 1.12 -2.18
C TYR A 145 -5.86 2.63 -2.15
N THR A 146 -4.76 3.36 -2.38
CA THR A 146 -4.83 4.81 -2.60
C THR A 146 -5.35 5.10 -4.00
N SER A 147 -6.64 5.42 -4.09
CA SER A 147 -7.25 5.94 -5.31
C SER A 147 -7.18 7.47 -5.40
N SER A 148 -8.13 8.11 -6.08
CA SER A 148 -8.27 9.56 -6.22
C SER A 148 -9.75 9.90 -6.44
N SER A 149 -10.12 11.18 -6.26
CA SER A 149 -11.39 11.68 -6.79
C SER A 149 -11.51 11.48 -8.31
N GLN A 150 -10.37 11.34 -9.00
CA GLN A 150 -10.26 10.98 -10.41
C GLN A 150 -10.50 9.49 -10.71
N GLY A 151 -10.69 8.65 -9.69
CA GLY A 151 -11.19 7.28 -9.86
C GLY A 151 -12.71 7.21 -10.02
N ILE A 152 -13.39 8.36 -9.95
CA ILE A 152 -14.84 8.52 -10.11
C ILE A 152 -15.15 9.64 -11.13
N ASN A 153 -14.40 10.74 -11.08
CA ASN A 153 -14.54 11.87 -11.99
C ASN A 153 -13.37 11.92 -12.99
N ALA A 154 -13.48 12.75 -14.03
CA ALA A 154 -12.39 13.04 -14.94
C ALA A 154 -11.88 14.47 -14.76
N ARG A 155 -10.60 14.70 -15.09
CA ARG A 155 -9.98 16.03 -15.12
C ARG A 155 -9.17 16.18 -16.42
N PRO A 156 -9.20 17.36 -17.08
CA PRO A 156 -8.29 17.62 -18.19
C PRO A 156 -6.83 17.35 -17.80
N LEU A 157 -6.02 16.94 -18.79
CA LEU A 157 -4.60 16.59 -18.65
C LEU A 157 -4.30 15.35 -17.80
N MET A 158 -5.30 14.53 -17.46
CA MET A 158 -5.13 13.40 -16.54
C MET A 158 -5.65 12.10 -17.11
N ALA A 159 -5.71 11.94 -18.43
CA ALA A 159 -6.34 10.78 -19.07
C ALA A 159 -5.76 9.44 -18.58
N ALA A 160 -4.43 9.28 -18.61
CA ALA A 160 -3.76 8.06 -18.15
C ALA A 160 -3.94 7.81 -16.64
N CYS A 161 -3.80 8.85 -15.81
CA CYS A 161 -3.99 8.74 -14.37
C CYS A 161 -5.46 8.42 -14.00
N THR A 162 -6.42 9.08 -14.66
CA THR A 162 -7.87 8.84 -14.50
C THR A 162 -8.20 7.40 -14.85
N ALA A 163 -7.70 6.88 -15.98
CA ALA A 163 -7.89 5.50 -16.38
C ALA A 163 -7.32 4.52 -15.34
N ALA A 164 -6.08 4.73 -14.89
CA ALA A 164 -5.46 3.90 -13.86
C ALA A 164 -6.26 3.90 -12.55
N LYS A 165 -6.72 5.07 -12.08
CA LYS A 165 -7.48 5.18 -10.82
C LYS A 165 -8.91 4.64 -10.94
N HIS A 166 -9.55 4.68 -12.11
CA HIS A 166 -10.79 3.91 -12.33
C HIS A 166 -10.50 2.40 -12.28
N GLY A 167 -9.39 1.96 -12.87
CA GLY A 167 -8.90 0.58 -12.78
C GLY A 167 -8.73 0.12 -11.34
N VAL A 168 -8.18 0.97 -10.47
CA VAL A 168 -8.05 0.70 -9.03
C VAL A 168 -9.42 0.40 -8.38
N HIS A 169 -10.47 1.15 -8.70
CA HIS A 169 -11.82 0.87 -8.16
C HIS A 169 -12.36 -0.49 -8.62
N GLY A 170 -12.14 -0.86 -9.88
CA GLY A 170 -12.52 -2.18 -10.41
C GLY A 170 -11.75 -3.32 -9.74
N MET A 171 -10.44 -3.14 -9.57
CA MET A 171 -9.56 -4.06 -8.86
C MET A 171 -9.99 -4.22 -7.40
N THR A 172 -10.18 -3.14 -6.64
CA THR A 172 -10.62 -3.17 -5.24
C THR A 172 -11.86 -4.05 -5.07
N ARG A 173 -12.88 -3.86 -5.92
CA ARG A 173 -14.13 -4.61 -5.85
C ARG A 173 -13.95 -6.09 -6.17
N SER A 174 -13.13 -6.40 -7.18
CA SER A 174 -12.90 -7.79 -7.60
C SER A 174 -12.14 -8.55 -6.52
N VAL A 175 -11.02 -7.99 -6.04
CA VAL A 175 -10.20 -8.60 -4.97
C VAL A 175 -10.97 -8.69 -3.65
N ALA A 176 -11.87 -7.73 -3.35
CA ALA A 176 -12.76 -7.84 -2.19
C ALA A 176 -13.63 -9.10 -2.23
N LEU A 177 -14.20 -9.42 -3.40
CA LEU A 177 -15.05 -10.61 -3.58
C LEU A 177 -14.22 -11.91 -3.50
N GLU A 178 -13.00 -11.90 -4.03
CA GLU A 178 -12.09 -13.05 -3.96
C GLU A 178 -11.65 -13.39 -2.53
N LEU A 179 -11.44 -12.38 -1.68
CA LEU A 179 -10.86 -12.57 -0.35
C LEU A 179 -11.88 -12.48 0.81
N ALA A 180 -13.17 -12.27 0.52
CA ALA A 180 -14.21 -12.15 1.54
C ALA A 180 -14.28 -13.39 2.44
N ALA A 181 -14.18 -14.59 1.86
CA ALA A 181 -14.22 -15.85 2.59
C ALA A 181 -13.00 -16.06 3.51
N ASP A 182 -11.89 -15.35 3.24
CA ASP A 182 -10.67 -15.39 4.05
C ASP A 182 -10.67 -14.35 5.19
N ASN A 183 -11.79 -13.64 5.43
CA ASN A 183 -11.90 -12.55 6.41
C ASN A 183 -10.90 -11.40 6.16
N ILE A 184 -10.67 -11.08 4.89
CA ILE A 184 -9.82 -9.96 4.45
C ILE A 184 -10.71 -8.92 3.77
N ARG A 185 -10.70 -7.69 4.29
CA ARG A 185 -11.41 -6.56 3.67
C ARG A 185 -10.51 -5.88 2.66
N VAL A 186 -11.09 -5.39 1.57
CA VAL A 186 -10.37 -4.67 0.52
C VAL A 186 -11.11 -3.38 0.20
N ASN A 187 -10.44 -2.22 0.28
CA ASN A 187 -11.05 -0.90 0.09
C ASN A 187 -10.14 0.03 -0.71
#